data_AF-Q7V0Z4-F1
#
_entry.id   AF-Q7V0Z4-F1
#
_cell.length_a   1.000
_cell.length_b   1.000
_cell.length_c   1.000
_cell.angle_alpha   90.00
_cell.angle_beta   90.00
_cell.angle_gamma   90.00
#
_symmetry.space_group_name_H-M   'P 1'
#
loop_
_entity.id
_entity.type
_entity.pdbx_description
1 polymer ?
#
loop_
_entity_poly.entity_id
_entity_poly.type
_entity_poly.pdbx_seq_one_letter_code
_entity_poly.pdbx_strand_id
1 'polypeptide(L)'
;MSSITKHFVLGSFFLLFGFLNSEYLADTKNNSIINLFCIESFKLEMLKANLNYDEEIAKGTCNCYLEKFRKGTSHQNSINECKLETKKNFKL
;
A
#
# COMPACT_ATOMS: atom_id res chain seq x y z
N MET A 1 35.03 3.17 40.75
CA MET A 1 34.28 4.09 39.85
C MET A 1 34.05 3.40 38.50
N SER A 2 33.03 2.55 38.37
CA SER A 2 32.80 1.78 37.13
C SER A 2 31.34 1.30 37.01
N SER A 3 30.36 2.20 37.03
CA SER A 3 28.96 1.80 36.77
C SER A 3 28.14 2.89 36.08
N ILE A 4 28.38 4.17 36.40
CA ILE A 4 27.55 5.29 35.92
C ILE A 4 27.71 5.55 34.41
N THR A 5 28.88 5.26 33.81
CA THR A 5 29.17 5.59 32.41
C THR A 5 28.40 4.72 31.39
N LYS A 6 27.99 3.49 31.75
CA LYS A 6 27.28 2.59 30.82
C LYS A 6 25.82 2.95 30.62
N HIS A 7 25.17 3.54 31.63
CA HIS A 7 23.74 3.90 31.53
C HIS A 7 23.52 5.20 30.75
N PHE A 8 24.49 6.11 30.76
CA PHE A 8 24.37 7.39 30.04
C PHE A 8 24.42 7.20 28.51
N VAL A 9 25.24 6.26 28.02
CA VAL A 9 25.38 5.98 26.58
C VAL A 9 24.12 5.32 26.00
N LEU A 10 23.41 4.51 26.80
CA LEU A 10 22.20 3.81 26.35
C LEU A 10 20.99 4.75 26.21
N GLY A 11 20.81 5.67 27.18
CA GLY A 11 19.70 6.63 27.16
C GLY A 11 19.78 7.62 25.99
N SER A 12 20.98 8.05 25.62
CA SER A 12 21.21 8.94 24.46
C SER A 12 20.95 8.25 23.12
N PHE A 13 21.16 6.93 23.02
CA PHE A 13 20.95 6.18 21.78
C PHE A 13 19.46 6.01 21.45
N PHE A 14 18.61 5.78 22.47
CA PHE A 14 17.16 5.69 22.28
C PHE A 14 16.51 7.01 21.88
N LEU A 15 17.03 8.15 22.38
CA LEU A 15 16.54 9.48 21.98
C LEU A 15 16.91 9.82 20.54
N LEU A 16 18.07 9.37 20.04
CA LEU A 16 18.47 9.54 18.64
C LEU A 16 17.64 8.69 17.67
N PHE A 17 17.25 7.46 18.05
CA PHE A 17 16.37 6.62 17.24
C PHE A 17 14.89 7.04 17.31
N GLY A 18 14.46 7.71 18.37
CA GLY A 18 13.10 8.24 18.49
C GLY A 18 12.73 9.25 17.39
N PHE A 19 13.71 10.02 16.89
CA PHE A 19 13.55 10.94 15.76
C PHE A 19 13.59 10.26 14.39
N LEU A 20 14.00 8.98 14.31
CA LEU A 20 13.89 8.17 13.09
C LEU A 20 12.53 7.46 12.97
N ASN A 21 11.61 7.69 13.92
CA ASN A 21 10.19 7.79 13.59
C ASN A 21 9.88 9.13 12.90
N SER A 22 10.80 9.59 12.02
CA SER A 22 10.44 9.89 10.64
C SER A 22 9.29 8.98 10.28
N GLU A 23 8.07 9.43 10.57
CA GLU A 23 7.03 9.60 9.58
C GLU A 23 7.64 9.12 8.26
N TYR A 24 7.50 7.82 7.96
CA TYR A 24 7.83 7.31 6.65
C TYR A 24 6.74 7.90 5.78
N LEU A 25 6.93 9.19 5.50
CA LEU A 25 6.40 10.02 4.46
C LEU A 25 6.93 9.43 3.16
N ALA A 26 6.68 8.15 2.92
CA ALA A 26 6.26 7.81 1.58
C ALA A 26 4.91 8.51 1.47
N ASP A 27 4.81 9.49 0.59
CA ASP A 27 3.53 9.94 0.08
C ASP A 27 2.86 8.69 -0.54
N THR A 28 2.05 8.02 0.28
CA THR A 28 1.92 6.56 0.29
C THR A 28 0.79 6.05 -0.58
N LYS A 29 0.00 6.96 -1.15
CA LYS A 29 -1.29 6.61 -1.76
C LYS A 29 -1.11 5.93 -3.12
N ASN A 30 -0.15 6.40 -3.93
CA ASN A 30 -0.02 5.97 -5.33
C ASN A 30 1.26 5.15 -5.62
N ASN A 31 2.31 5.22 -4.80
CA ASN A 31 3.60 4.57 -5.09
C ASN A 31 3.99 3.50 -4.05
N SER A 32 3.03 2.93 -3.32
CA SER A 32 3.31 1.79 -2.45
C SER A 32 3.62 0.54 -3.29
N ILE A 33 4.46 -0.35 -2.74
CA ILE A 33 4.75 -1.65 -3.38
C ILE A 33 3.47 -2.45 -3.66
N ILE A 34 2.47 -2.33 -2.79
CA ILE A 34 1.15 -2.95 -2.94
C ILE A 34 0.43 -2.37 -4.16
N ASN A 35 0.49 -1.06 -4.39
CA ASN A 35 -0.12 -0.44 -5.57
C ASN A 35 0.53 -0.91 -6.87
N LEU A 36 1.88 -0.98 -6.89
CA LEU A 36 2.63 -1.48 -8.05
C LEU A 36 2.20 -2.92 -8.40
N PHE A 37 2.15 -3.80 -7.40
CA PHE A 37 1.68 -5.17 -7.60
C PHE A 37 0.22 -5.23 -8.05
N CYS A 38 -0.64 -4.34 -7.54
CA CYS A 38 -2.04 -4.28 -7.95
C CYS A 38 -2.17 -3.91 -9.44
N ILE A 39 -1.48 -2.86 -9.89
CA ILE A 39 -1.53 -2.39 -11.27
C ILE A 39 -1.02 -3.47 -12.24
N GLU A 40 0.13 -4.09 -11.95
CA GLU A 40 0.69 -5.15 -12.79
C GLU A 40 -0.23 -6.39 -12.82
N SER A 41 -0.80 -6.78 -11.67
CA SER A 41 -1.76 -7.88 -11.62
C SER A 41 -3.02 -7.57 -12.43
N PHE A 42 -3.55 -6.34 -12.33
CA PHE A 42 -4.71 -5.92 -13.10
C PHE A 42 -4.45 -5.97 -14.61
N LYS A 43 -3.29 -5.46 -15.04
CA LYS A 43 -2.84 -5.52 -16.44
C LYS A 43 -2.77 -6.95 -16.96
N LEU A 44 -2.18 -7.86 -16.18
CA LEU A 44 -2.10 -9.28 -16.56
C LEU A 44 -3.50 -9.91 -16.70
N GLU A 45 -4.43 -9.61 -15.80
CA GLU A 45 -5.80 -10.12 -15.88
C GLU A 45 -6.58 -9.56 -17.08
N MET A 46 -6.38 -8.27 -17.43
CA MET A 46 -6.97 -7.67 -18.64
C MET A 46 -6.45 -8.37 -19.90
N LEU A 47 -5.14 -8.59 -19.98
CA LEU A 47 -4.51 -9.28 -21.11
C LEU A 47 -5.02 -10.72 -21.23
N LYS A 48 -5.14 -11.46 -20.13
CA LYS A 48 -5.74 -12.81 -20.12
C LYS A 48 -7.19 -12.82 -20.62
N ALA A 49 -7.93 -11.74 -20.38
CA ALA A 49 -9.31 -11.57 -20.83
C ALA A 49 -9.43 -11.03 -22.26
N ASN A 50 -8.31 -10.85 -23.00
CA ASN A 50 -8.27 -10.18 -24.31
C ASN A 50 -8.89 -8.77 -24.30
N LEU A 51 -8.74 -8.06 -23.18
CA LEU A 51 -9.19 -6.68 -23.02
C LEU A 51 -7.97 -5.74 -23.11
N ASN A 52 -8.18 -4.58 -23.73
CA ASN A 52 -7.15 -3.54 -23.78
C ASN A 52 -6.91 -3.00 -22.37
N TYR A 53 -5.64 -2.92 -21.98
CA TYR A 53 -5.26 -2.29 -20.73
C TYR A 53 -5.58 -0.80 -20.78
N ASP A 54 -6.27 -0.33 -19.74
CA ASP A 54 -6.54 1.08 -19.49
C ASP A 54 -5.95 1.47 -18.13
N GLU A 55 -5.02 2.42 -18.14
CA GLU A 55 -4.30 2.86 -16.96
C GLU A 55 -5.21 3.59 -15.96
N GLU A 56 -6.23 4.30 -16.43
CA GLU A 56 -7.18 5.01 -15.57
C GLU A 56 -8.08 4.01 -14.83
N ILE A 57 -8.57 2.99 -15.55
CA ILE A 57 -9.35 1.90 -14.95
C ILE A 57 -8.50 1.13 -13.91
N ALA A 58 -7.23 0.85 -14.24
CA ALA A 58 -6.32 0.17 -13.33
C ALA A 58 -6.07 1.00 -12.06
N LYS A 59 -5.77 2.29 -12.20
CA LYS A 59 -5.59 3.22 -11.07
C LYS A 59 -6.84 3.32 -10.20
N GLY A 60 -8.02 3.47 -10.82
CA GLY A 60 -9.29 3.51 -10.10
C GLY A 60 -9.55 2.23 -9.30
N THR A 61 -9.35 1.07 -9.94
CA THR A 61 -9.54 -0.24 -9.30
C THR A 61 -8.57 -0.45 -8.14
N CYS A 62 -7.29 -0.11 -8.33
CA CYS A 62 -6.27 -0.30 -7.31
C CYS A 62 -6.39 0.68 -6.14
N ASN A 63 -6.85 1.91 -6.41
CA ASN A 63 -7.19 2.86 -5.35
C ASN A 63 -8.35 2.37 -4.49
N CYS A 64 -9.41 1.81 -5.10
CA CYS A 64 -10.48 1.15 -4.37
C CYS A 64 -9.93 0.01 -3.49
N TYR A 65 -9.09 -0.86 -4.05
CA TYR A 65 -8.52 -2.01 -3.33
C TYR A 65 -7.73 -1.55 -2.10
N LEU A 66 -6.82 -0.57 -2.28
CA LEU A 66 -6.01 -0.04 -1.19
C LEU A 66 -6.85 0.62 -0.10
N GLU A 67 -7.90 1.36 -0.48
CA GLU A 67 -8.80 1.98 0.49
C GLU A 67 -9.53 0.95 1.35
N LYS A 68 -10.08 -0.10 0.73
CA LYS A 68 -10.81 -1.17 1.42
C LYS A 68 -9.87 -1.99 2.31
N PHE A 69 -8.71 -2.37 1.79
CA PHE A 69 -7.72 -3.11 2.55
C PHE A 69 -7.25 -2.32 3.78
N ARG A 70 -7.01 -1.01 3.63
CA ARG A 70 -6.64 -0.12 4.75
C ARG A 70 -7.74 0.00 5.80
N LYS A 71 -9.02 -0.11 5.40
CA LYS A 71 -10.17 -0.12 6.33
C LYS A 71 -10.36 -1.46 7.05
N GLY A 72 -9.50 -2.45 6.81
CA GLY A 72 -9.55 -3.75 7.47
C GLY A 72 -10.36 -4.81 6.70
N THR A 73 -10.83 -4.51 5.48
CA THR A 73 -11.41 -5.54 4.62
C THR A 73 -10.34 -6.54 4.21
N SER A 74 -10.66 -7.84 4.23
CA SER A 74 -9.70 -8.88 3.85
C SER A 74 -9.20 -8.68 2.41
N HIS A 75 -8.01 -9.20 2.11
CA HIS A 75 -7.42 -9.12 0.77
C HIS A 75 -8.39 -9.59 -0.33
N GLN A 76 -8.98 -10.78 -0.16
CA GLN A 76 -9.89 -11.36 -1.14
C GLN A 76 -11.20 -10.58 -1.27
N ASN A 77 -11.75 -10.07 -0.16
CA ASN A 77 -12.98 -9.29 -0.21
C ASN A 77 -12.75 -7.93 -0.88
N SER A 78 -11.61 -7.28 -0.59
CA SER A 78 -11.23 -6.02 -1.24
C SER A 78 -11.11 -6.19 -2.75
N ILE A 79 -10.52 -7.30 -3.21
CA ILE A 79 -10.45 -7.63 -4.64
C ILE A 79 -11.85 -7.83 -5.23
N ASN A 80 -12.69 -8.64 -4.60
CA ASN A 80 -14.02 -8.97 -5.12
C ASN A 80 -14.91 -7.73 -5.22
N GLU A 81 -14.93 -6.90 -4.18
CA GLU A 81 -15.70 -5.65 -4.15
C GLU A 81 -15.23 -4.68 -5.23
N CYS A 82 -13.93 -4.43 -5.33
CA CYS A 82 -13.42 -3.45 -6.29
C CYS A 82 -13.50 -3.94 -7.74
N LYS A 83 -13.39 -5.26 -8.00
CA LYS A 83 -13.68 -5.81 -9.34
C LYS A 83 -15.15 -5.58 -9.74
N LEU A 84 -16.09 -5.76 -8.80
CA LEU A 84 -17.51 -5.51 -9.05
C LEU A 84 -17.79 -4.02 -9.29
N GLU A 85 -17.15 -3.15 -8.51
CA GLU A 85 -17.27 -1.70 -8.67
C GLU A 85 -16.73 -1.23 -10.03
N THR A 86 -15.55 -1.72 -10.44
CA THR A 86 -14.96 -1.42 -11.74
C THR A 86 -15.87 -1.86 -12.89
N LYS A 87 -16.43 -3.08 -12.83
CA LYS A 87 -17.39 -3.54 -13.85
C LYS A 87 -18.60 -2.62 -13.97
N LYS A 88 -19.16 -2.16 -12.85
CA LYS A 88 -20.29 -1.23 -12.83
C LYS A 88 -19.93 0.14 -13.39
N ASN A 89 -18.81 0.70 -12.95
CA ASN A 89 -18.41 2.07 -13.30
C ASN A 89 -17.96 2.20 -14.77
N PHE A 90 -17.31 1.16 -15.31
CA PHE A 90 -16.74 1.17 -16.66
C PHE A 90 -17.53 0.33 -17.67
N LYS A 91 -18.67 -0.26 -17.26
CA LYS A 91 -19.56 -1.08 -18.10
C LYS A 91 -18.83 -2.26 -18.78
N LEU A 92 -17.96 -2.93 -18.02
CA LEU A 92 -17.19 -4.11 -18.42
C LEU A 92 -17.90 -5.42 -18.05
#